data_AF-A0A3S2CFT1-F1
#
_entry.id   AF-A0A3S2CFT1-F1
#
_cell.length_a   1.000
_cell.length_b   1.000
_cell.length_c   1.000
_cell.angle_alpha   90.00
_cell.angle_beta   90.00
_cell.angle_gamma   90.00
#
_symmetry.space_group_name_H-M   'P 1'
#
loop_
_entity.id
_entity.type
_entity.pdbx_description
1 polymer ?
#
loop_
_entity_poly.entity_id
_entity_poly.type
_entity_poly.pdbx_seq_one_letter_code
_entity_poly.pdbx_strand_id
1 'polypeptide(L)'
;VMGRHAGFLTAAAAAWQLDPDSGPHLVYVPERPFSAAGFIDDVRATLDRHKRCIVAVSEGVSTADGKALVESLVPPDKLERDAHGNVKLSGSDLPAALERALAEGLPGKRARVDALGYMPRGYIGAISAVDAQEAFDAGAFAVTVAEQGGGSVALQYDGTRTVLKKVPLKNVAGKTRHMPDDFMKPDVNQLSDAGMAYLKRLVPEKYKVGKPFV
;
A
#
# COMPACT_ATOMS: atom_id res chain seq x y z
N VAL A 1 -4.00 5.71 0.41
CA VAL A 1 -4.00 4.47 1.20
C VAL A 1 -2.89 4.58 2.23
N MET A 2 -3.07 4.08 3.45
CA MET A 2 -2.01 4.16 4.45
C MET A 2 -0.79 3.31 4.05
N GLY A 3 0.36 3.56 4.67
CA GLY A 3 1.59 2.82 4.37
C GLY A 3 2.80 3.72 4.29
N ARG A 4 3.21 4.29 5.42
CA ARG A 4 4.22 5.34 5.50
C ARG A 4 5.59 4.99 4.92
N HIS A 5 6.11 3.81 5.24
CA HIS A 5 7.47 3.40 4.84
C HIS A 5 7.49 2.16 3.95
N ALA A 6 6.34 1.51 3.74
CA ALA A 6 6.24 0.32 2.91
C ALA A 6 4.90 0.25 2.18
N GLY A 7 4.95 -0.23 0.94
CA GLY A 7 3.84 -0.21 -0.02
C GLY A 7 2.82 -1.34 0.09
N PHE A 8 3.02 -2.34 0.96
CA PHE A 8 2.21 -3.57 0.99
C PHE A 8 0.69 -3.32 1.05
N LEU A 9 0.24 -2.36 1.86
CA LEU A 9 -1.19 -2.06 1.98
C LEU A 9 -1.75 -1.37 0.72
N THR A 10 -0.96 -0.52 0.07
CA THR A 10 -1.35 0.12 -1.18
C THR A 10 -1.37 -0.90 -2.32
N ALA A 11 -0.36 -1.78 -2.37
CA ALA A 11 -0.29 -2.90 -3.31
C ALA A 11 -1.50 -3.83 -3.17
N ALA A 12 -1.97 -4.09 -1.95
CA ALA A 12 -3.14 -4.94 -1.70
C ALA A 12 -4.42 -4.47 -2.41
N ALA A 13 -4.52 -3.20 -2.80
CA ALA A 13 -5.65 -2.70 -3.60
C ALA A 13 -5.78 -3.40 -4.96
N ALA A 14 -4.69 -3.98 -5.49
CA ALA A 14 -4.69 -4.74 -6.74
C ALA A 14 -4.95 -6.24 -6.57
N ALA A 15 -5.06 -6.76 -5.33
CA ALA A 15 -5.15 -8.20 -5.07
C ALA A 15 -6.32 -8.90 -5.78
N TRP A 16 -7.43 -8.18 -6.00
CA TRP A 16 -8.64 -8.68 -6.67
C TRP A 16 -8.88 -8.04 -8.04
N GLN A 17 -7.83 -7.54 -8.69
CA GLN A 17 -7.90 -7.13 -10.08
C GLN A 17 -8.21 -8.34 -10.97
N LEU A 18 -9.28 -8.27 -11.77
CA LEU A 18 -9.74 -9.40 -12.60
C LEU A 18 -8.92 -9.53 -13.88
N ASP A 19 -8.68 -8.40 -14.55
CA ASP A 19 -8.02 -8.31 -15.84
C ASP A 19 -7.34 -6.93 -15.99
N PRO A 20 -6.56 -6.69 -17.07
CA PRO A 20 -5.89 -5.42 -17.28
C PRO A 20 -6.80 -4.20 -17.43
N ASP A 21 -8.10 -4.41 -17.71
CA ASP A 21 -9.10 -3.34 -17.80
C ASP A 21 -9.75 -3.03 -16.45
N SER A 22 -9.51 -3.87 -15.45
CA SER A 22 -10.00 -3.71 -14.09
C SER A 22 -9.07 -2.82 -13.27
N GLY A 23 -9.65 -2.03 -12.37
CA GLY A 23 -8.88 -1.18 -11.47
C GLY A 23 -8.28 -1.97 -10.29
N PRO A 24 -7.37 -1.35 -9.52
CA PRO A 24 -6.68 -0.10 -9.85
C PRO A 24 -5.78 -0.28 -11.07
N HIS A 25 -5.74 0.72 -11.96
CA HIS A 25 -4.88 0.67 -13.15
C HIS A 25 -3.44 1.13 -12.83
N LEU A 26 -3.31 1.95 -11.78
CA LEU A 26 -2.05 2.53 -11.32
C LEU A 26 -1.89 2.35 -9.80
N VAL A 27 -0.69 1.97 -9.37
CA VAL A 27 -0.32 1.74 -7.96
C VAL A 27 0.98 2.46 -7.65
N TYR A 28 0.93 3.48 -6.78
CA TYR A 28 2.08 4.26 -6.33
C TYR A 28 2.46 3.91 -4.90
N VAL A 29 3.67 3.40 -4.72
CA VAL A 29 4.19 2.88 -3.45
C VAL A 29 5.40 3.69 -2.95
N PRO A 30 5.70 3.70 -1.65
CA PRO A 30 6.87 4.41 -1.10
C PRO A 30 8.22 3.93 -1.65
N GLU A 31 8.30 2.69 -2.11
CA GLU A 31 9.52 2.10 -2.67
C GLU A 31 9.88 2.66 -4.07
N ARG A 32 8.99 3.43 -4.71
CA ARG A 32 9.22 4.05 -6.01
C ARG A 32 9.12 5.57 -5.91
N PRO A 33 10.04 6.33 -6.53
CA PRO A 33 9.99 7.78 -6.47
C PRO A 33 8.74 8.30 -7.19
N PHE A 34 8.04 9.21 -6.55
CA PHE A 34 6.87 9.89 -7.09
C PHE A 34 7.28 11.13 -7.89
N SER A 35 6.70 11.29 -9.07
CA SER A 35 6.80 12.48 -9.90
C SER A 35 5.40 13.01 -10.20
N ALA A 36 5.11 14.26 -9.86
CA ALA A 36 3.81 14.86 -10.14
C ALA A 36 3.52 14.92 -11.65
N ALA A 37 4.52 15.29 -12.47
CA ALA A 37 4.38 15.30 -13.92
C ALA A 37 4.14 13.88 -14.46
N GLY A 38 4.95 12.91 -14.04
CA GLY A 38 4.78 11.51 -14.44
C GLY A 38 3.43 10.93 -14.02
N PHE A 39 2.96 11.26 -12.81
CA PHE A 39 1.63 10.88 -12.34
C PHE A 39 0.52 11.40 -13.25
N ILE A 40 0.57 12.67 -13.66
CA ILE A 40 -0.41 13.24 -14.58
C ILE A 40 -0.36 12.58 -15.95
N ASP A 41 0.83 12.29 -16.47
CA ASP A 41 1.01 11.61 -17.75
C ASP A 41 0.49 10.17 -17.71
N ASP A 42 0.79 9.42 -16.65
CA ASP A 42 0.27 8.07 -16.42
C ASP A 42 -1.27 8.06 -16.35
N VAL A 43 -1.86 9.02 -15.63
CA VAL A 43 -3.32 9.15 -15.54
C VAL A 43 -3.92 9.51 -16.90
N ARG A 44 -3.29 10.42 -17.67
CA ARG A 44 -3.74 10.78 -19.01
C ARG A 44 -3.75 9.58 -19.94
N ALA A 45 -2.63 8.84 -20.01
CA ALA A 45 -2.51 7.65 -20.84
C ALA A 45 -3.54 6.57 -20.44
N THR A 46 -3.77 6.39 -19.14
CA THR A 46 -4.78 5.46 -18.63
C THR A 46 -6.20 5.88 -19.01
N LEU A 47 -6.53 7.17 -18.90
CA LEU A 47 -7.83 7.71 -19.32
C LEU A 47 -8.05 7.55 -20.83
N ASP A 48 -7.02 7.75 -21.65
CA ASP A 48 -7.12 7.59 -23.10
C ASP A 48 -7.43 6.14 -23.48
N ARG A 49 -6.82 5.18 -22.77
CA ARG A 49 -7.03 3.74 -22.98
C ARG A 49 -8.36 3.23 -22.43
N HIS A 50 -8.66 3.50 -21.16
CA HIS A 50 -9.78 2.85 -20.46
C HIS A 50 -11.01 3.75 -20.27
N LYS A 51 -10.91 5.03 -20.64
CA LYS A 51 -11.95 6.07 -20.40
C LYS A 51 -12.28 6.34 -18.92
N ARG A 52 -11.53 5.70 -18.01
CA ARG A 52 -11.58 5.85 -16.56
C ARG A 52 -10.21 5.55 -15.97
N CYS A 53 -9.92 6.07 -14.78
CA CYS A 53 -8.69 5.77 -14.08
C CYS A 53 -8.97 5.57 -12.58
N ILE A 54 -8.52 4.44 -12.02
CA ILE A 54 -8.53 4.17 -10.58
C ILE A 54 -7.07 4.04 -10.16
N VAL A 55 -6.66 4.82 -9.18
CA VAL A 55 -5.29 4.88 -8.70
C VAL A 55 -5.26 4.54 -7.21
N ALA A 56 -4.38 3.63 -6.81
CA ALA A 56 -4.02 3.43 -5.41
C ALA A 56 -2.70 4.17 -5.13
N VAL A 57 -2.72 5.17 -4.24
CA VAL A 57 -1.53 5.94 -3.87
C VAL A 57 -1.27 5.78 -2.38
N SER A 58 -0.04 5.43 -2.00
CA SER A 58 0.36 5.37 -0.59
C SER A 58 0.51 6.78 -0.01
N GLU A 59 0.17 6.95 1.27
CA GLU A 59 0.48 8.18 2.01
C GLU A 59 1.99 8.40 2.16
N GLY A 60 2.77 7.32 2.05
CA GLY A 60 4.22 7.33 2.19
C GLY A 60 5.00 7.61 0.92
N VAL A 61 4.35 8.01 -0.19
CA VAL A 61 5.08 8.33 -1.43
C VAL A 61 6.03 9.52 -1.21
N SER A 62 7.24 9.38 -1.74
CA SER A 62 8.29 10.39 -1.66
C SER A 62 8.83 10.72 -3.05
N THR A 63 9.32 11.93 -3.21
CA THR A 63 9.99 12.38 -4.43
C THR A 63 11.38 11.73 -4.57
N ALA A 64 12.00 11.86 -5.73
CA ALA A 64 13.32 11.27 -6.00
C ALA A 64 14.44 11.75 -5.05
N ASP A 65 14.32 12.95 -4.48
CA ASP A 65 15.21 13.48 -3.44
C ASP A 65 14.85 13.00 -2.01
N GLY A 66 13.94 12.03 -1.90
CA GLY A 66 13.57 11.37 -0.65
C GLY A 66 12.62 12.16 0.25
N LYS A 67 12.18 13.36 -0.19
CA LYS A 67 11.21 14.15 0.57
C LYS A 67 9.83 13.54 0.44
N ALA A 68 9.08 13.49 1.54
CA ALA A 68 7.68 13.08 1.45
C ALA A 68 6.94 14.05 0.52
N LEU A 69 6.04 13.53 -0.33
CA LEU A 69 5.32 14.37 -1.30
C LEU A 69 4.59 15.54 -0.62
N VAL A 70 4.03 15.31 0.57
CA VAL A 70 3.39 16.36 1.36
C VAL A 70 4.38 17.43 1.82
N GLU A 71 5.62 17.08 2.15
CA GLU A 71 6.66 18.08 2.49
C GLU A 71 7.02 18.96 1.28
N SER A 72 6.87 18.45 0.06
CA SER A 72 7.09 19.24 -1.16
C SER A 72 5.90 20.14 -1.53
N LEU A 73 4.70 19.87 -0.97
CA LEU A 73 3.45 20.54 -1.35
C LEU A 73 2.88 21.42 -0.23
N VAL A 74 3.29 21.20 1.03
CA VAL A 74 2.81 21.94 2.22
C VAL A 74 3.94 22.85 2.75
N PRO A 75 3.66 24.14 3.02
CA PRO A 75 4.63 25.05 3.61
C PRO A 75 5.25 24.53 4.93
N PRO A 76 6.55 24.77 5.18
CA PRO A 76 7.26 24.21 6.34
C PRO A 76 6.65 24.54 7.70
N ASP A 77 6.00 25.70 7.82
CA ASP A 77 5.31 26.19 9.02
C ASP A 77 4.06 25.39 9.39
N LYS A 78 3.56 24.54 8.48
CA LYS A 78 2.40 23.66 8.68
C LYS A 78 2.76 22.19 8.82
N LEU A 79 4.05 21.84 8.79
CA LEU A 79 4.53 20.47 8.95
C LEU A 79 4.71 20.12 10.43
N GLU A 80 3.75 19.42 11.02
CA GLU A 80 3.91 18.82 12.35
C GLU A 80 4.75 17.53 12.26
N ARG A 81 5.51 17.20 13.31
CA ARG A 81 6.23 15.92 13.44
C ARG A 81 5.79 15.19 14.72
N ASP A 82 5.65 13.87 14.64
CA ASP A 82 5.36 13.03 15.81
C ASP A 82 6.62 12.76 16.66
N ALA A 83 6.44 12.11 17.81
CA ALA A 83 7.51 11.81 18.77
C ALA A 83 8.66 10.95 18.23
N HIS A 84 8.46 10.31 17.07
CA HIS A 84 9.48 9.53 16.37
C HIS A 84 10.19 10.34 15.26
N GLY A 85 10.04 11.67 15.23
CA GLY A 85 10.72 12.58 14.29
C GLY A 85 10.05 12.68 12.91
N ASN A 86 8.82 12.24 12.84
CA ASN A 86 8.21 11.67 11.66
C ASN A 86 7.09 12.63 11.22
N VAL A 87 7.06 13.12 9.97
CA VAL A 87 6.08 14.15 9.54
C VAL A 87 4.64 13.66 9.68
N LYS A 88 3.88 14.32 10.56
CA LYS A 88 2.48 14.07 10.83
C LYS A 88 1.67 14.57 9.63
N LEU A 89 1.40 13.64 8.72
CA LEU A 89 0.49 13.85 7.63
C LEU A 89 -0.91 14.04 8.24
N SER A 90 -1.51 15.22 8.13
CA SER A 90 -2.95 15.28 8.34
C SER A 90 -3.60 14.45 7.22
N GLY A 91 -4.59 13.63 7.55
CA GLY A 91 -5.17 12.68 6.58
C GLY A 91 -5.76 13.34 5.32
N SER A 92 -5.87 14.68 5.30
CA SER A 92 -6.50 15.47 4.26
C SER A 92 -5.52 16.18 3.31
N ASP A 93 -4.25 16.37 3.70
CA ASP A 93 -3.32 17.21 2.91
C ASP A 93 -2.89 16.54 1.60
N LEU A 94 -2.54 15.26 1.65
CA LEU A 94 -2.17 14.51 0.45
C LEU A 94 -3.34 14.38 -0.55
N PRO A 95 -4.57 14.00 -0.14
CA PRO A 95 -5.72 14.01 -1.03
C PRO A 95 -5.95 15.34 -1.72
N ALA A 96 -5.93 16.45 -0.98
CA ALA A 96 -6.14 17.78 -1.54
C ALA A 96 -5.06 18.16 -2.55
N ALA A 97 -3.80 17.80 -2.26
CA ALA A 97 -2.69 18.10 -3.15
C ALA A 97 -2.75 17.29 -4.45
N LEU A 98 -3.13 16.01 -4.38
CA LEU A 98 -3.36 15.17 -5.57
C LEU A 98 -4.56 15.66 -6.39
N GLU A 99 -5.66 16.03 -5.73
CA GLU A 99 -6.85 16.55 -6.40
C GLU A 99 -6.53 17.86 -7.16
N ARG A 100 -5.78 18.75 -6.52
CA ARG A 100 -5.29 19.98 -7.16
C ARG A 100 -4.39 19.69 -8.36
N ALA A 101 -3.40 18.81 -8.21
CA ALA A 101 -2.50 18.44 -9.30
C ALA A 101 -3.27 17.86 -10.50
N LEU A 102 -4.29 17.04 -10.24
CA LEU A 102 -5.16 16.48 -11.28
C LEU A 102 -6.01 17.56 -11.97
N ALA A 103 -6.58 18.49 -11.20
CA ALA A 103 -7.38 19.58 -11.76
C ALA A 103 -6.57 20.51 -12.67
N GLU A 104 -5.33 20.81 -12.28
CA GLU A 104 -4.39 21.64 -13.06
C GLU A 104 -3.84 20.88 -14.28
N GLY A 105 -3.44 19.61 -14.10
CA GLY A 105 -2.80 18.81 -15.15
C GLY A 105 -3.74 18.16 -16.18
N LEU A 106 -5.03 18.06 -15.84
CA LEU A 106 -6.07 17.44 -16.66
C LEU A 106 -7.36 18.29 -16.67
N PRO A 107 -7.31 19.52 -17.22
CA PRO A 107 -8.45 20.43 -17.21
C PRO A 107 -9.69 19.81 -17.86
N GLY A 108 -10.85 20.00 -17.22
CA GLY A 108 -12.12 19.45 -17.67
C GLY A 108 -12.36 17.96 -17.34
N LYS A 109 -11.40 17.28 -16.71
CA LYS A 109 -11.61 15.92 -16.16
C LYS A 109 -12.04 16.00 -14.70
N ARG A 110 -13.01 15.17 -14.32
CA ARG A 110 -13.46 15.06 -12.92
C ARG A 110 -12.58 14.05 -12.20
N ALA A 111 -12.00 14.46 -11.08
CA ALA A 111 -11.28 13.61 -10.16
C ALA A 111 -11.96 13.62 -8.78
N ARG A 112 -11.75 12.55 -8.02
CA ARG A 112 -12.12 12.45 -6.61
C ARG A 112 -11.01 11.68 -5.91
N VAL A 113 -10.54 12.19 -4.78
CA VAL A 113 -9.49 11.55 -3.99
C VAL A 113 -10.01 11.30 -2.58
N ASP A 114 -10.00 10.05 -2.14
CA ASP A 114 -10.44 9.66 -0.80
C ASP A 114 -9.26 9.11 0.02
N ALA A 115 -9.13 9.57 1.27
CA ALA A 115 -8.19 9.02 2.22
C ALA A 115 -8.80 7.87 3.02
N LEU A 116 -8.39 6.64 2.71
CA LEU A 116 -8.78 5.45 3.46
C LEU A 116 -7.84 5.24 4.65
N GLY A 117 -8.28 5.75 5.82
CA GLY A 117 -7.58 5.65 7.10
C GLY A 117 -8.11 4.52 7.99
N TYR A 118 -8.96 4.85 8.96
CA TYR A 118 -9.47 3.90 9.94
C TYR A 118 -10.38 2.81 9.37
N MET A 119 -11.18 3.15 8.35
CA MET A 119 -12.18 2.25 7.79
C MET A 119 -11.62 0.87 7.41
N PRO A 120 -10.56 0.74 6.59
CA PRO A 120 -10.01 -0.58 6.25
C PRO A 120 -9.37 -1.32 7.44
N ARG A 121 -8.97 -0.64 8.53
CA ARG A 121 -8.33 -1.28 9.71
C ARG A 121 -9.34 -1.96 10.64
N GLY A 122 -10.56 -1.44 10.69
CA GLY A 122 -11.62 -1.91 11.60
C GLY A 122 -12.77 -2.64 10.89
N TYR A 123 -12.65 -2.93 9.60
CA TYR A 123 -13.77 -3.48 8.84
C TYR A 123 -13.89 -5.00 9.02
N ILE A 124 -14.67 -5.40 10.01
CA ILE A 124 -14.97 -6.80 10.36
C ILE A 124 -15.55 -7.58 9.15
N GLY A 125 -16.26 -6.91 8.24
CA GLY A 125 -16.82 -7.53 7.04
C GLY A 125 -15.80 -8.02 6.01
N ALA A 126 -14.54 -7.56 6.08
CA ALA A 126 -13.48 -7.93 5.14
C ALA A 126 -12.34 -8.73 5.77
N ILE A 127 -12.56 -9.35 6.95
CA ILE A 127 -11.54 -10.21 7.56
C ILE A 127 -11.11 -11.32 6.57
N SER A 128 -9.80 -11.46 6.40
CA SER A 128 -9.18 -12.56 5.67
C SER A 128 -9.11 -13.78 6.59
N ALA A 129 -9.59 -14.93 6.12
CA ALA A 129 -9.46 -16.18 6.88
C ALA A 129 -7.99 -16.58 7.10
N VAL A 130 -7.12 -16.25 6.13
CA VAL A 130 -5.67 -16.48 6.24
C VAL A 130 -5.10 -15.62 7.37
N ASP A 131 -5.39 -14.31 7.38
CA ASP A 131 -4.92 -13.40 8.42
C ASP A 131 -5.44 -13.79 9.81
N ALA A 132 -6.73 -14.13 9.92
CA ALA A 132 -7.33 -14.55 11.18
C ALA A 132 -6.67 -15.81 11.76
N GLN A 133 -6.42 -16.82 10.92
CA GLN A 133 -5.75 -18.06 11.34
C GLN A 133 -4.29 -17.81 11.70
N GLU A 134 -3.54 -17.13 10.83
CA GLU A 134 -2.12 -16.84 11.07
C GLU A 134 -1.90 -15.97 12.32
N ALA A 135 -2.80 -15.01 12.59
CA ALA A 135 -2.76 -14.18 13.80
C ALA A 135 -3.05 -15.00 15.08
N PHE A 136 -4.04 -15.91 15.02
CA PHE A 136 -4.33 -16.82 16.13
C PHE A 136 -3.13 -17.74 16.41
N ASP A 137 -2.58 -18.37 15.38
CA ASP A 137 -1.45 -19.29 15.50
C ASP A 137 -0.20 -18.58 16.05
N ALA A 138 0.05 -17.33 15.60
CA ALA A 138 1.13 -16.50 16.12
C ALA A 138 0.97 -16.21 17.61
N GLY A 139 -0.26 -15.91 18.06
CA GLY A 139 -0.57 -15.70 19.48
C GLY A 139 -0.37 -16.97 20.31
N ALA A 140 -0.84 -18.12 19.82
CA ALA A 140 -0.65 -19.41 20.47
C ALA A 140 0.84 -19.76 20.60
N PHE A 141 1.61 -19.62 19.52
CA PHE A 141 3.05 -19.87 19.53
C PHE A 141 3.83 -18.89 20.42
N ALA A 142 3.32 -17.67 20.61
CA ALA A 142 3.94 -16.69 21.51
C ALA A 142 4.00 -17.17 22.96
N VAL A 143 3.04 -18.01 23.40
CA VAL A 143 3.07 -18.63 24.74
C VAL A 143 4.31 -19.51 24.89
N THR A 144 4.56 -20.39 23.90
CA THR A 144 5.77 -21.24 23.87
C THR A 144 7.05 -20.40 23.79
N VAL A 145 7.05 -19.31 23.00
CA VAL A 145 8.20 -18.41 22.91
C VAL A 145 8.51 -17.74 24.25
N ALA A 146 7.48 -17.37 25.02
CA ALA A 146 7.63 -16.79 26.35
C ALA A 146 8.26 -17.77 27.34
N GLU A 147 7.83 -19.03 27.36
CA GLU A 147 8.42 -20.10 28.19
C GLU A 147 9.90 -20.34 27.86
N GLN A 148 10.30 -20.14 26.61
CA GLN A 148 11.69 -20.27 26.15
C GLN A 148 12.55 -19.01 26.40
N GLY A 149 12.13 -18.10 27.28
CA GLY A 149 12.86 -16.87 27.61
C GLY A 149 12.55 -15.67 26.70
N GLY A 150 11.45 -15.73 25.94
CA GLY A 150 10.93 -14.60 25.15
C GLY A 150 11.63 -14.38 23.80
N GLY A 151 11.04 -13.51 22.98
CA GLY A 151 11.46 -13.20 21.61
C GLY A 151 10.32 -12.64 20.77
N SER A 152 10.56 -12.45 19.48
CA SER A 152 9.52 -12.08 18.53
C SER A 152 9.03 -13.30 17.76
N VAL A 153 7.71 -13.41 17.57
CA VAL A 153 7.11 -14.39 16.66
C VAL A 153 7.10 -13.79 15.25
N ALA A 154 7.81 -14.44 14.33
CA ALA A 154 7.86 -14.04 12.93
C ALA A 154 7.12 -15.06 12.06
N LEU A 155 6.26 -14.56 11.18
CA LEU A 155 5.60 -15.35 10.13
C LEU A 155 6.52 -15.36 8.90
N GLN A 156 6.97 -16.55 8.47
CA GLN A 156 7.87 -16.72 7.33
C GLN A 156 7.25 -17.65 6.30
N TYR A 157 7.27 -17.29 5.03
CA TYR A 157 6.88 -18.20 3.95
C TYR A 157 8.06 -19.10 3.58
N ASP A 158 7.88 -20.41 3.60
CA ASP A 158 8.92 -21.39 3.26
C ASP A 158 8.87 -21.86 1.80
N GLY A 159 8.05 -21.22 0.97
CA GLY A 159 7.77 -21.63 -0.40
C GLY A 159 6.51 -22.49 -0.56
N THR A 160 5.97 -23.01 0.55
CA THR A 160 4.74 -23.80 0.55
C THR A 160 3.67 -23.21 1.48
N ARG A 161 4.06 -22.84 2.71
CA ARG A 161 3.16 -22.31 3.73
C ARG A 161 3.85 -21.27 4.59
N THR A 162 3.04 -20.52 5.35
CA THR A 162 3.55 -19.67 6.42
C THR A 162 3.92 -20.54 7.62
N VAL A 163 5.12 -20.35 8.14
CA VAL A 163 5.62 -21.01 9.35
C VAL A 163 5.97 -19.96 10.40
N LEU A 164 5.80 -20.32 11.67
CA LEU A 164 6.12 -19.47 12.81
C LEU A 164 7.55 -19.73 13.26
N LYS A 165 8.32 -18.66 13.46
CA LYS A 165 9.68 -18.75 14.01
C LYS A 165 9.90 -17.76 15.14
N LYS A 166 10.58 -18.22 16.18
CA LYS A 166 11.16 -17.36 17.20
C LYS A 166 12.38 -16.66 16.60
N VAL A 167 12.39 -15.32 16.63
CA VAL A 167 13.54 -14.51 16.23
C VAL A 167 13.95 -13.54 17.35
N PRO A 168 15.25 -13.19 17.47
CA PRO A 168 15.69 -12.20 18.45
C PRO A 168 15.01 -10.84 18.24
N LEU A 169 14.58 -10.19 19.32
CA LEU A 169 13.89 -8.89 19.27
C LEU A 169 14.72 -7.80 18.55
N LYS A 170 16.04 -7.80 18.77
CA LYS A 170 16.99 -6.87 18.09
C LYS A 170 16.98 -7.00 16.55
N ASN A 171 16.50 -8.11 16.01
CA ASN A 171 16.42 -8.31 14.57
C ASN A 171 15.19 -7.64 13.96
N VAL A 172 14.18 -7.27 14.76
CA VAL A 172 12.91 -6.69 14.29
C VAL A 172 12.67 -5.27 14.81
N ALA A 173 13.05 -4.98 16.04
CA ALA A 173 12.75 -3.70 16.68
C ALA A 173 13.40 -2.53 15.92
N GLY A 174 12.59 -1.52 15.59
CA GLY A 174 13.04 -0.31 14.88
C GLY A 174 13.44 -0.53 13.42
N LYS A 175 13.16 -1.70 12.83
CA LYS A 175 13.48 -2.00 11.42
C LYS A 175 12.22 -2.01 10.57
N THR A 176 12.35 -1.54 9.34
CA THR A 176 11.28 -1.57 8.33
C THR A 176 11.52 -2.73 7.37
N ARG A 177 10.47 -3.52 7.11
CA ARG A 177 10.45 -4.44 5.98
C ARG A 177 9.84 -3.70 4.79
N HIS A 178 10.67 -3.36 3.80
CA HIS A 178 10.20 -2.79 2.55
C HIS A 178 9.63 -3.87 1.63
N MET A 179 8.77 -3.46 0.71
CA MET A 179 8.34 -4.31 -0.38
C MET A 179 9.54 -4.67 -1.26
N PRO A 180 9.71 -5.93 -1.66
CA PRO A 180 10.75 -6.32 -2.62
C PRO A 180 10.64 -5.54 -3.94
N ASP A 181 11.77 -5.18 -4.53
CA ASP A 181 11.81 -4.40 -5.78
C ASP A 181 11.08 -5.11 -6.93
N ASP A 182 11.16 -6.43 -6.95
CA ASP A 182 10.55 -7.31 -7.95
C ASP A 182 9.04 -7.49 -7.78
N PHE A 183 8.41 -6.89 -6.75
CA PHE A 183 6.95 -6.88 -6.62
C PHE A 183 6.29 -5.86 -7.55
N MET A 184 7.05 -4.86 -8.02
CA MET A 184 6.60 -3.90 -9.03
C MET A 184 7.23 -4.26 -10.37
N LYS A 185 6.49 -4.04 -11.46
CA LYS A 185 7.06 -4.11 -12.81
C LYS A 185 8.08 -2.97 -13.01
N PRO A 186 9.12 -3.16 -13.84
CA PRO A 186 10.03 -2.08 -14.21
C PRO A 186 9.27 -0.96 -14.94
N ASP A 187 9.59 0.29 -14.60
CA ASP A 187 9.16 1.52 -15.30
C ASP A 187 7.64 1.73 -15.46
N VAL A 188 6.81 0.94 -14.76
CA VAL A 188 5.35 1.11 -14.75
C VAL A 188 4.79 0.98 -13.34
N ASN A 189 3.74 1.75 -13.06
CA ASN A 189 3.07 1.77 -11.76
C ASN A 189 2.09 0.61 -11.60
N GLN A 190 2.58 -0.64 -11.74
CA GLN A 190 1.81 -1.88 -11.61
C GLN A 190 2.60 -2.97 -10.88
N LEU A 191 1.88 -3.88 -10.21
CA LEU A 191 2.49 -5.06 -9.62
C LEU A 191 2.98 -6.03 -10.69
N SER A 192 4.07 -6.72 -10.40
CA SER A 192 4.56 -7.88 -11.14
C SER A 192 3.80 -9.15 -10.78
N ASP A 193 4.08 -10.24 -11.48
CA ASP A 193 3.54 -11.55 -11.13
C ASP A 193 3.98 -12.02 -9.74
N ALA A 194 5.20 -11.68 -9.32
CA ALA A 194 5.71 -11.98 -7.98
C ALA A 194 4.93 -11.22 -6.90
N GLY A 195 4.69 -9.92 -7.11
CA GLY A 195 3.88 -9.10 -6.22
C GLY A 195 2.43 -9.59 -6.13
N MET A 196 1.83 -9.95 -7.28
CA MET A 196 0.49 -10.53 -7.33
C MET A 196 0.41 -11.89 -6.64
N ALA A 197 1.40 -12.77 -6.82
CA ALA A 197 1.45 -14.06 -6.16
C ALA A 197 1.53 -13.92 -4.63
N TYR A 198 2.34 -12.96 -4.14
CA TYR A 198 2.41 -12.64 -2.71
C TYR A 198 1.05 -12.23 -2.14
N LEU A 199 0.32 -11.34 -2.85
CA LEU A 199 -0.98 -10.85 -2.39
C LEU A 199 -2.08 -11.91 -2.47
N LYS A 200 -2.15 -12.68 -3.56
CA LYS A 200 -3.16 -13.75 -3.72
C LYS A 200 -3.12 -14.79 -2.60
N ARG A 201 -1.93 -15.05 -2.05
CA ARG A 201 -1.74 -15.93 -0.89
C ARG A 201 -2.38 -15.36 0.40
N LEU A 202 -2.26 -14.06 0.63
CA LEU A 202 -2.66 -13.41 1.88
C LEU A 202 -4.10 -12.86 1.84
N VAL A 203 -4.52 -12.41 0.66
CA VAL A 203 -5.82 -11.81 0.39
C VAL A 203 -6.48 -12.58 -0.76
N PRO A 204 -6.85 -13.86 -0.55
CA PRO A 204 -7.48 -14.66 -1.58
C PRO A 204 -8.81 -14.04 -2.02
N GLU A 205 -9.25 -14.37 -3.23
CA GLU A 205 -10.50 -13.87 -3.79
C GLU A 205 -11.68 -14.25 -2.88
N LYS A 206 -12.44 -13.24 -2.44
CA LYS A 206 -13.58 -13.43 -1.53
C LYS A 206 -14.92 -13.41 -2.25
N TYR A 207 -15.01 -12.68 -3.36
CA TYR A 207 -16.27 -12.44 -4.07
C TYR A 207 -16.10 -12.78 -5.55
N LYS A 208 -17.09 -13.44 -6.14
CA LYS A 208 -17.20 -13.54 -7.59
C LYS A 208 -17.64 -12.18 -8.12
N VAL A 209 -16.72 -11.46 -8.73
CA VAL A 209 -17.01 -10.14 -9.30
C VAL A 209 -17.61 -10.33 -10.70
N GLY A 210 -18.76 -9.72 -10.95
CA GLY A 210 -19.35 -9.67 -12.29
C GLY A 210 -18.55 -8.72 -13.17
N LYS A 211 -18.39 -9.05 -14.46
CA LYS A 211 -17.89 -8.06 -15.42
C LYS A 211 -18.93 -6.94 -15.53
N PRO A 212 -18.55 -5.66 -15.32
CA PRO A 212 -19.46 -4.57 -15.60
C PRO A 212 -19.92 -4.68 -17.05
N PHE A 213 -21.19 -4.40 -17.33
CA PHE A 213 -21.69 -4.30 -18.70
C PHE A 213 -20.83 -3.27 -19.45
N VAL A 214 -20.09 -3.75 -20.46
CA VAL A 214 -19.27 -2.92 -21.36
C VAL A 214 -20.16 -2.41 -22.48
#